data_AF-A0A1I5WDF7-F1
#
_entry.id   AF-A0A1I5WDF7-F1
#
_cell.length_a   1.000
_cell.length_b   1.000
_cell.length_c   1.000
_cell.angle_alpha   90.00
_cell.angle_beta   90.00
_cell.angle_gamma   90.00
#
_symmetry.space_group_name_H-M   'P 1'
#
loop_
_entity.id
_entity.type
_entity.pdbx_description
1 polymer ?
#
loop_
_entity_poly.entity_id
_entity_poly.type
_entity_poly.pdbx_seq_one_letter_code
_entity_poly.pdbx_strand_id
1 'polypeptide(L)'
;MNRIPLLLFVLLLSACEKPMPFESAEFLAENPKRLEELRLQCRKDRTKLGDAQCNAVGDAQRIRFMGKGTPYTPYPVKFFHSDTGDGR
;
A
#
# COMPACT_ATOMS: atom_id res chain seq x y z
N MET A 1 4.87 34.70 30.77
CA MET A 1 3.85 33.78 30.23
C MET A 1 4.57 32.73 29.38
N ASN A 2 4.88 31.56 29.95
CA ASN A 2 5.74 30.54 29.34
C ASN A 2 5.01 29.83 28.18
N ARG A 3 5.39 30.14 26.94
CA ARG A 3 4.82 29.52 25.72
C ARG A 3 5.59 28.30 25.22
N ILE A 4 6.65 27.91 25.94
CA ILE A 4 7.47 26.73 25.66
C ILE A 4 6.65 25.43 25.53
N PRO A 5 5.67 25.11 26.41
CA PRO A 5 4.90 23.88 26.26
C PRO A 5 4.01 23.90 25.02
N LEU A 6 3.51 25.07 24.62
CA LEU A 6 2.70 25.24 23.40
C LEU A 6 3.55 24.98 22.14
N LEU A 7 4.79 25.49 22.12
CA LEU A 7 5.71 25.31 21.00
C LEU A 7 6.12 23.84 20.82
N LEU A 8 6.38 23.13 21.93
CA LEU A 8 6.70 21.70 21.90
C LEU A 8 5.53 20.85 21.40
N PHE A 9 4.30 21.22 21.75
CA PHE A 9 3.09 20.52 21.31
C PHE A 9 2.87 20.66 19.79
N VAL A 10 3.08 21.86 19.24
CA VAL A 10 2.96 22.13 17.80
C VAL A 10 4.03 21.38 16.99
N LEU A 11 5.25 21.23 17.52
CA LEU A 11 6.32 20.44 16.90
C LEU A 11 6.02 18.94 16.85
N LEU A 12 5.35 18.40 17.88
CA LEU A 12 4.95 16.99 17.92
C LEU A 12 3.79 16.70 16.94
N LEU A 13 2.90 17.66 16.72
CA LEU A 13 1.75 17.53 15.81
C LEU A 13 2.12 17.59 14.32
N SER A 14 3.27 18.18 13.96
CA SER A 14 3.73 18.24 12.55
C SER A 14 4.35 16.93 12.04
N ALA A 15 4.61 15.97 12.93
CA ALA A 15 5.03 14.61 12.59
C ALA A 15 3.84 13.70 12.20
N CYS A 16 2.60 14.16 12.39
CA CYS A 16 1.41 13.47 11.90
C CYS A 16 1.27 13.73 10.39
N GLU A 17 1.77 12.75 9.64
CA GLU A 17 1.84 12.57 8.18
C GLU A 17 0.99 13.50 7.32
N LYS A 18 1.66 14.23 6.42
CA LYS A 18 1.04 14.70 5.18
C LYS A 18 1.06 13.56 4.16
N PRO A 19 -0.07 12.92 3.80
CA PRO A 19 -0.13 12.12 2.60
C PRO A 19 -0.10 13.09 1.40
N MET A 20 0.69 12.95 0.34
CA MET A 20 1.81 12.09 -0.02
C MET A 20 2.37 12.75 -1.30
N PRO A 21 3.71 12.89 -1.54
CA PRO A 21 4.22 13.54 -2.75
C PRO A 21 4.01 12.73 -4.05
N PHE A 22 3.15 11.71 -4.02
CA PHE A 22 2.86 10.79 -5.12
C PHE A 22 1.36 10.46 -5.17
N GLU A 23 0.87 10.16 -6.37
CA GLU A 23 -0.54 9.86 -6.64
C GLU A 23 -0.93 8.48 -6.08
N SER A 24 -2.04 8.40 -5.35
CA SER A 24 -2.48 7.18 -4.68
C SER A 24 -2.92 6.09 -5.66
N ALA A 25 -2.86 4.83 -5.22
CA ALA A 25 -3.24 3.70 -6.05
C ALA A 25 -4.74 3.72 -6.43
N GLU A 26 -5.60 4.19 -5.53
CA GLU A 26 -7.04 4.33 -5.72
C GLU A 26 -7.33 5.39 -6.79
N PHE A 27 -6.71 6.57 -6.67
CA PHE A 27 -6.84 7.62 -7.67
C PHE A 27 -6.36 7.16 -9.06
N LEU A 28 -5.21 6.50 -9.11
CA LEU A 28 -4.66 5.98 -10.37
C LEU A 28 -5.49 4.83 -10.95
N ALA A 29 -6.16 4.04 -10.10
CA ALA A 29 -7.06 2.99 -10.56
C ALA A 29 -8.30 3.57 -11.26
N GLU A 30 -8.79 4.72 -10.80
CA GLU A 30 -9.91 5.46 -11.39
C GLU A 30 -9.50 6.28 -12.63
N ASN A 31 -8.21 6.61 -12.79
CA ASN A 31 -7.68 7.46 -13.86
C ASN A 31 -6.73 6.68 -14.80
N PRO A 32 -7.24 5.87 -15.76
CA PRO A 32 -6.43 4.95 -16.54
C PRO A 32 -5.41 5.62 -17.47
N LYS A 33 -5.73 6.81 -18.02
CA LYS A 33 -4.79 7.58 -18.84
C LYS A 33 -3.56 8.01 -18.02
N ARG A 34 -3.81 8.53 -16.81
CA ARG A 34 -2.75 8.97 -15.90
C ARG A 34 -1.88 7.80 -15.44
N LEU A 35 -2.52 6.66 -15.15
CA LEU A 35 -1.83 5.43 -14.80
C LEU A 35 -0.89 4.93 -15.92
N GLU A 36 -1.31 5.04 -17.18
CA GLU A 36 -0.48 4.64 -18.32
C GLU A 36 0.75 5.52 -18.48
N GLU A 37 0.60 6.85 -18.37
CA GLU A 37 1.71 7.81 -18.40
C GLU A 37 2.76 7.50 -17.34
N LEU A 38 2.33 7.35 -16.08
CA LEU A 38 3.23 7.01 -14.97
C LEU A 38 3.87 5.64 -15.16
N ARG A 39 3.16 4.65 -15.73
CA ARG A 39 3.73 3.34 -16.03
C ARG A 39 4.89 3.45 -17.03
N LEU A 40 4.73 4.27 -18.07
CA LEU A 40 5.81 4.54 -19.04
C LEU A 40 6.98 5.26 -18.38
N GLN A 41 6.71 6.22 -17.50
CA GLN A 41 7.74 6.95 -16.76
C GLN A 41 8.50 6.04 -15.78
N CYS A 42 7.81 5.18 -15.04
CA CYS A 42 8.42 4.19 -14.14
C CYS A 42 9.32 3.20 -14.89
N ARG A 43 8.96 2.82 -16.12
CA ARG A 43 9.81 1.98 -16.98
C ARG A 43 11.06 2.73 -17.44
N LYS A 44 10.91 4.02 -17.72
CA LYS A 44 11.99 4.86 -18.26
C LYS A 44 13.02 5.23 -17.19
N ASP A 45 12.58 5.70 -16.03
CA ASP A 45 13.44 6.17 -14.95
C ASP A 45 12.73 6.10 -13.59
N ARG A 46 12.80 4.92 -12.98
CA ARG A 46 12.22 4.64 -11.66
C ARG A 46 12.87 5.46 -10.55
N THR A 47 14.19 5.68 -10.62
CA THR A 47 14.95 6.47 -9.64
C THR A 47 14.49 7.92 -9.57
N LYS A 48 14.15 8.51 -10.72
CA LYS A 48 13.64 9.88 -10.81
C LYS A 48 12.19 10.02 -10.35
N LEU A 49 11.34 9.05 -10.67
CA LEU A 49 9.92 9.08 -10.29
C LEU A 49 9.68 8.73 -8.81
N GLY A 50 10.59 7.94 -8.25
CA GLY A 50 10.52 7.46 -6.88
C GLY A 50 9.80 6.11 -6.77
N ASP A 51 10.34 5.25 -5.92
CA ASP A 51 9.81 3.90 -5.68
C ASP A 51 8.36 3.93 -5.19
N ALA A 52 8.02 4.90 -4.35
CA ALA A 52 6.68 5.00 -3.79
C ALA A 52 5.62 5.27 -4.87
N GLN A 53 5.91 6.15 -5.85
CA GLN A 53 5.02 6.41 -6.97
C GLN A 53 4.88 5.17 -7.88
N CYS A 54 5.98 4.46 -8.15
CA CYS A 54 5.95 3.28 -9.02
C CYS A 54 5.29 2.06 -8.35
N ASN A 55 5.41 1.94 -7.03
CA ASN A 55 4.67 0.94 -6.26
C ASN A 55 3.17 1.24 -6.31
N ALA A 56 2.76 2.50 -6.13
CA ALA A 56 1.36 2.92 -6.25
C ALA A 56 0.77 2.64 -7.65
N VAL A 57 1.56 2.80 -8.72
CA VAL A 57 1.17 2.40 -10.09
C VAL A 57 0.93 0.89 -10.18
N GLY A 58 1.76 0.07 -9.54
CA GLY A 58 1.58 -1.39 -9.49
C GLY A 58 0.32 -1.79 -8.70
N ASP A 59 0.09 -1.16 -7.55
CA ASP A 59 -1.11 -1.38 -6.75
C ASP A 59 -2.38 -0.94 -7.51
N ALA A 60 -2.34 0.19 -8.23
CA ALA A 60 -3.44 0.64 -9.07
C ALA A 60 -3.79 -0.38 -10.17
N GLN A 61 -2.78 -0.99 -10.80
CA GLN A 61 -3.00 -2.08 -11.75
C GLN A 61 -3.63 -3.30 -11.08
N ARG A 62 -3.17 -3.67 -9.88
CA ARG A 62 -3.78 -4.75 -9.09
C ARG A 62 -5.24 -4.46 -8.79
N ILE A 63 -5.57 -3.25 -8.34
CA ILE A 63 -6.94 -2.82 -8.04
C ILE A 63 -7.82 -2.90 -9.31
N ARG A 64 -7.34 -2.42 -10.45
CA ARG A 64 -8.10 -2.47 -11.70
C ARG A 64 -8.29 -3.90 -12.23
N PHE A 65 -7.28 -4.74 -12.08
CA PHE A 65 -7.29 -6.12 -12.57
C PHE A 65 -8.13 -7.03 -11.68
N MET A 66 -7.92 -6.96 -10.36
CA MET A 66 -8.63 -7.80 -9.38
C MET A 66 -10.00 -7.21 -8.98
N GLY A 67 -10.24 -5.93 -9.24
CA GLY A 67 -11.37 -5.19 -8.70
C GLY A 67 -11.29 -5.05 -7.17
N LYS A 68 -12.43 -4.72 -6.53
CA LYS A 68 -12.60 -4.83 -5.06
C LYS A 68 -12.80 -6.31 -4.64
N GLY A 69 -12.09 -7.25 -5.28
CA GLY A 69 -12.33 -8.68 -5.18
C GLY A 69 -12.37 -9.23 -3.74
N THR A 70 -12.83 -10.47 -3.57
CA THR A 70 -12.82 -11.14 -2.27
C THR A 70 -11.37 -11.38 -1.80
N PRO A 71 -11.01 -11.03 -0.55
CA PRO A 71 -9.69 -11.36 0.01
C PRO A 71 -9.38 -12.84 -0.19
N TYR A 72 -8.14 -13.17 -0.54
CA TYR A 72 -7.69 -14.56 -0.56
C TYR A 72 -7.88 -15.14 0.85
N THR A 73 -8.87 -16.03 0.99
CA THR A 73 -9.09 -16.81 2.19
C THR A 73 -8.52 -18.20 1.95
N PRO A 74 -7.26 -18.47 2.34
CA PRO A 74 -6.78 -19.83 2.33
C PRO A 74 -7.67 -20.61 3.31
N TYR A 75 -8.49 -21.52 2.79
CA TYR A 75 -8.99 -22.58 3.65
C TYR A 75 -7.76 -23.32 4.17
N PRO A 76 -7.57 -23.48 5.49
CA PRO A 76 -6.50 -24.32 5.98
C PRO A 76 -6.72 -25.71 5.36
N VAL A 77 -5.77 -26.14 4.53
CA VAL A 77 -5.71 -27.51 4.05
C VAL A 77 -5.60 -28.37 5.30
N LYS A 78 -6.70 -29.04 5.67
CA LYS A 78 -6.65 -30.12 6.64
C LYS A 78 -5.83 -31.21 5.99
N PHE A 79 -4.55 -31.29 6.35
CA PHE A 79 -3.74 -32.45 6.02
C PHE A 79 -4.49 -33.68 6.57
N PHE A 80 -4.84 -34.61 5.68
CA PHE A 80 -5.53 -35.84 6.05
C PHE A 80 -4.65 -36.62 7.05
N HIS A 81 -5.17 -36.76 8.27
CA HIS A 81 -4.89 -37.70 9.36
C HIS A 81 -3.44 -38.25 9.53
N SER A 82 -2.86 -37.97 10.71
CA SER A 82 -2.09 -39.00 11.42
C SER A 82 -2.87 -39.39 12.68
N ASP A 83 -3.85 -40.27 12.49
CA ASP A 83 -4.22 -41.19 13.55
C ASP A 83 -2.99 -42.07 13.83
N THR A 84 -2.15 -41.63 14.75
CA THR A 84 -1.30 -42.55 15.51
C THR A 84 -1.78 -42.43 16.94
N GLY A 85 -2.73 -43.31 17.26
CA GLY A 85 -2.93 -43.70 18.64
C GLY A 85 -1.59 -44.20 19.20
N ASP A 86 -1.27 -43.76 20.40
CA ASP A 86 -0.54 -44.59 21.34
C ASP A 86 -1.08 -44.29 22.73
N GLY A 87 -1.59 -45.33 23.37
CA GLY A 87 -2.10 -45.27 24.72
C GLY A 87 -0.96 -45.20 25.72
N ARG A 88 -1.03 -44.25 26.63
CA ARG A 88 -0.50 -44.40 27.99
C ARG A 88 -1.22 -43.45 28.93
#